data_AF-A0A175W6G8-F1
#
_entry.id   AF-A0A175W6G8-F1
#
_cell.length_a   1.000
_cell.length_b   1.000
_cell.length_c   1.000
_cell.angle_alpha   90.00
_cell.angle_beta   90.00
_cell.angle_gamma   90.00
#
_symmetry.space_group_name_H-M   'P 1'
#
loop_
_entity.id
_entity.type
_entity.pdbx_description
1 polymer ?
#
loop_
_entity_poly.entity_id
_entity_poly.type
_entity_poly.pdbx_seq_one_letter_code
_entity_poly.pdbx_strand_id
1 'polypeptide(L)'
;MALLASPRTAPRTPPGVSLSSQQRSDVISTLYPLINSALQFQQLVSSAAFHVLVRTYFAASLIAATSLLASKSIAWRSFLISRILAARAIALSRRVAWALWDCKSSRRFRKRLEFELYTMLIGPGGNALLLLLFWPGWALAFLIWVLWRFTG
;
A
#
# COMPACT_ATOMS: atom_id res chain seq x y z
N MET A 1 -1.20 -100.65 40.55
CA MET A 1 -0.98 -99.25 40.10
C MET A 1 0.22 -99.22 39.15
N ALA A 2 -0.04 -99.42 37.85
CA ALA A 2 0.98 -99.40 36.81
C ALA A 2 0.50 -98.45 35.69
N LEU A 3 1.21 -97.34 35.52
CA LEU A 3 0.97 -96.27 34.54
C LEU A 3 1.88 -96.50 33.33
N LEU A 4 1.31 -96.84 32.17
CA LEU A 4 1.96 -96.84 30.86
C LEU A 4 0.85 -96.69 29.81
N ALA A 5 0.92 -95.94 28.72
CA ALA A 5 1.70 -94.79 28.30
C ALA A 5 0.89 -94.21 27.11
N SER A 6 0.61 -92.91 27.09
CA SER A 6 -0.13 -92.26 26.01
C SER A 6 0.85 -91.78 24.92
N PRO A 7 0.68 -92.12 23.63
CA PRO A 7 1.61 -91.70 22.60
C PRO A 7 1.34 -90.24 22.20
N ARG A 8 2.32 -89.36 22.48
CA ARG A 8 2.35 -87.96 22.01
C ARG A 8 2.69 -87.94 20.52
N THR A 9 1.73 -87.49 19.72
CA THR A 9 1.91 -87.11 18.32
C THR A 9 2.83 -85.89 18.21
N ALA A 10 3.96 -86.04 17.51
CA ALA A 10 4.90 -84.97 17.24
C ALA A 10 4.39 -84.08 16.08
N PRO A 11 4.32 -82.74 16.23
CA PRO A 11 4.04 -81.85 15.13
C PRO A 11 5.30 -81.64 14.28
N ARG A 12 5.18 -81.85 12.96
CA ARG A 12 6.23 -81.59 11.97
C ARG A 12 6.51 -80.09 11.88
N THR A 13 7.67 -79.67 12.36
CA THR A 13 8.19 -78.30 12.17
C THR A 13 8.83 -78.18 10.78
N PRO A 14 8.38 -77.27 9.90
CA PRO A 14 9.09 -76.98 8.65
C PRO A 14 10.32 -76.09 8.95
N PRO A 15 11.53 -76.48 8.52
CA PRO A 15 12.70 -75.61 8.58
C PRO A 15 12.74 -74.76 7.29
N GLY A 16 12.73 -73.43 7.38
CA GLY A 16 12.97 -72.65 6.16
C GLY A 16 12.77 -71.13 6.11
N VAL A 17 12.27 -70.44 7.14
CA VAL A 17 11.92 -69.00 6.99
C VAL A 17 12.50 -68.07 8.09
N SER A 18 13.27 -68.58 9.05
CA SER A 18 13.74 -67.78 10.19
C SER A 18 15.00 -66.92 9.93
N LEU A 19 15.77 -67.17 8.87
CA LEU A 19 17.04 -66.45 8.64
C LEU A 19 16.85 -65.04 8.05
N SER A 20 15.88 -64.84 7.15
CA SER A 20 15.63 -63.51 6.54
C SER A 20 14.96 -62.53 7.51
N SER A 21 14.18 -63.04 8.47
CA SER A 21 13.52 -62.21 9.49
C SER A 21 14.52 -61.67 10.52
N GLN A 22 15.51 -62.46 10.93
CA GLN A 22 16.53 -62.05 11.91
C GLN A 22 17.48 -61.00 11.32
N GLN A 23 17.91 -61.18 10.07
CA GLN A 23 18.82 -60.23 9.40
C GLN A 23 18.13 -58.90 9.08
N ARG A 24 16.83 -58.93 8.73
CA ARG A 24 16.01 -57.71 8.60
C ARG A 24 15.82 -57.01 9.94
N SER A 25 15.65 -57.77 11.02
CA SER A 25 15.58 -57.24 12.39
C SER A 25 16.87 -56.54 12.79
N ASP A 26 18.06 -57.11 12.50
CA ASP A 26 19.34 -56.49 12.86
C ASP A 26 19.60 -55.18 12.10
N VAL A 27 19.30 -55.13 10.80
CA VAL A 27 19.44 -53.91 10.00
C VAL A 27 18.44 -52.84 10.46
N ILE A 28 17.20 -53.22 10.79
CA ILE A 28 16.21 -52.29 11.35
C ILE A 28 16.64 -51.81 12.76
N SER A 29 17.19 -52.70 13.60
CA SER A 29 17.62 -52.36 14.95
C SER A 29 18.83 -51.44 14.99
N THR A 30 19.74 -51.55 14.02
CA THR A 30 20.90 -50.66 13.86
C THR A 30 20.55 -49.34 13.20
N LEU A 31 19.57 -49.32 12.29
CA LEU A 31 19.05 -48.09 11.70
C LEU A 31 18.17 -47.29 12.65
N TYR A 32 17.45 -47.94 13.56
CA TYR A 32 16.55 -47.28 14.51
C TYR A 32 17.20 -46.17 15.35
N PRO A 33 18.37 -46.36 16.01
CA PRO A 33 19.03 -45.29 16.74
C PRO A 33 19.55 -44.18 15.82
N LEU A 34 19.97 -44.51 14.59
CA LEU A 34 20.45 -43.53 13.62
C LEU A 34 19.30 -42.64 13.11
N ILE A 35 18.12 -43.24 12.86
CA ILE A 35 16.90 -42.52 12.48
C ILE A 35 16.41 -41.66 13.64
N ASN A 36 16.43 -42.19 14.88
CA ASN A 36 15.97 -41.44 16.05
C ASN A 36 16.87 -40.21 16.33
N SER A 37 18.19 -40.36 16.20
CA SER A 37 19.14 -39.23 16.32
C SER A 37 18.97 -38.23 15.18
N ALA A 38 18.80 -38.67 13.93
CA ALA A 38 18.49 -37.78 12.81
C ALA A 38 17.19 -36.99 13.02
N LEU A 39 16.13 -37.65 13.54
CA LEU A 39 14.87 -37.00 13.88
C LEU A 39 15.03 -35.96 15.00
N GLN A 40 15.84 -36.26 16.03
CA GLN A 40 16.14 -35.29 17.10
C GLN A 40 16.88 -34.07 16.57
N PHE A 41 17.89 -34.26 15.71
CA PHE A 41 18.56 -33.13 15.05
C PHE A 41 17.59 -32.34 14.17
N GLN A 42 16.72 -33.02 13.42
CA GLN A 42 15.72 -32.35 12.58
C GLN A 42 14.71 -31.55 13.41
N GLN A 43 14.31 -32.05 14.59
CA GLN A 43 13.45 -31.32 15.52
C GLN A 43 14.15 -30.12 16.16
N LEU A 44 15.43 -30.26 16.56
CA LEU A 44 16.21 -29.15 17.10
C LEU A 44 16.41 -28.06 16.04
N VAL A 45 16.80 -28.45 14.82
CA VAL A 45 16.97 -27.53 13.69
C VAL A 45 15.66 -26.87 13.31
N SER A 46 14.54 -27.61 13.28
CA SER A 46 13.23 -27.01 12.97
C SER A 46 12.78 -26.03 14.04
N SER A 47 13.00 -26.33 15.33
CA SER A 47 12.66 -25.43 16.43
C SER A 47 13.52 -24.15 16.40
N ALA A 48 14.82 -24.29 16.13
CA ALA A 48 15.75 -23.18 16.02
C ALA A 48 15.42 -22.31 14.80
N ALA A 49 15.16 -22.93 13.65
CA ALA A 49 14.73 -22.24 12.44
C ALA A 49 13.41 -21.50 12.64
N PHE A 50 12.44 -22.12 13.31
CA PHE A 50 11.17 -21.49 13.65
C PHE A 50 11.38 -20.27 14.56
N HIS A 51 12.23 -20.39 15.58
CA HIS A 51 12.56 -19.28 16.46
C HIS A 51 13.21 -18.11 15.73
N VAL A 52 14.15 -18.40 14.83
CA VAL A 52 14.81 -17.38 14.01
C VAL A 52 13.81 -16.72 13.06
N LEU A 53 12.95 -17.50 12.38
CA LEU A 53 11.93 -16.99 11.47
C LEU A 53 10.90 -16.09 12.18
N VAL A 54 10.41 -16.50 13.35
CA VAL A 54 9.48 -15.67 14.13
C VAL A 54 10.14 -14.36 14.54
N ARG A 55 11.41 -14.42 14.99
CA ARG A 55 12.13 -13.22 15.42
C ARG A 55 12.45 -12.28 14.26
N THR A 56 12.86 -12.80 13.10
CA THR A 56 13.11 -11.98 11.90
C THR A 56 11.81 -11.42 11.33
N TYR A 57 10.71 -12.17 11.36
CA TYR A 57 9.39 -11.67 10.96
C TYR A 57 8.89 -10.55 11.87
N PHE A 58 9.03 -10.71 13.19
CA PHE A 58 8.71 -9.64 14.14
C PHE A 58 9.59 -8.40 13.94
N ALA A 59 10.90 -8.58 13.74
CA ALA A 59 11.80 -7.46 13.47
C ALA A 59 11.43 -6.75 12.15
N ALA A 60 11.18 -7.51 11.08
CA ALA A 60 10.80 -6.97 9.78
C ALA A 60 9.46 -6.23 9.84
N SER A 61 8.46 -6.76 10.54
CA SER A 61 7.16 -6.10 10.71
C SER A 61 7.26 -4.83 11.57
N LEU A 62 8.10 -4.81 12.61
CA LEU A 62 8.40 -3.59 13.37
C LEU A 62 9.08 -2.52 12.50
N ILE A 63 10.05 -2.91 11.67
CA ILE A 63 10.73 -1.97 10.76
C ILE A 63 9.75 -1.46 9.70
N ALA A 64 8.89 -2.32 9.15
CA ALA A 64 7.85 -1.92 8.22
C ALA A 64 6.83 -0.96 8.87
N ALA A 65 6.37 -1.25 10.10
CA ALA A 65 5.43 -0.40 10.82
C ALA A 65 6.04 0.97 11.16
N THR A 66 7.27 0.99 11.68
CA THR A 66 7.97 2.23 12.04
C THR A 66 8.28 3.09 10.81
N SER A 67 8.68 2.50 9.68
CA SER A 67 8.89 3.22 8.43
C SER A 67 7.58 3.78 7.83
N LEU A 68 6.47 3.07 7.94
CA LEU A 68 5.15 3.57 7.54
C LEU A 68 4.67 4.73 8.41
N LEU A 69 4.90 4.66 9.73
CA LEU A 69 4.58 5.78 10.63
C LEU A 69 5.48 6.99 10.38
N ALA A 70 6.78 6.75 10.17
CA ALA A 70 7.73 7.81 9.83
C ALA A 70 7.35 8.51 8.51
N SER A 71 7.02 7.75 7.46
CA SER A 71 6.61 8.31 6.17
C SER A 71 5.29 9.08 6.27
N LYS A 72 4.28 8.56 7.00
CA LYS A 72 3.04 9.30 7.28
C LYS A 72 3.31 10.61 8.03
N SER A 73 4.20 10.59 9.02
CA SER A 73 4.53 11.79 9.79
C SER A 73 5.23 12.86 8.92
N ILE A 74 6.12 12.44 8.02
CA ILE A 74 6.79 13.31 7.06
C ILE A 74 5.78 13.91 6.09
N ALA A 75 4.86 13.09 5.55
CA ALA A 75 3.85 13.52 4.60
C ALA A 75 2.85 14.50 5.23
N TRP A 76 2.46 14.26 6.49
CA TRP A 76 1.59 15.17 7.21
C TRP A 76 2.27 16.52 7.47
N ARG A 77 3.54 16.49 7.89
CA ARG A 77 4.33 17.71 8.11
C ARG A 77 4.52 18.50 6.81
N SER A 78 4.85 17.83 5.69
CA SER A 78 5.02 18.49 4.40
C SER A 78 3.70 19.10 3.90
N PHE A 79 2.58 18.41 4.10
CA PHE A 79 1.26 18.93 3.77
C PHE A 79 0.91 20.20 4.58
N LEU A 80 1.16 20.20 5.89
CA LEU A 80 0.92 21.37 6.74
C LEU A 80 1.81 22.56 6.33
N ILE A 81 3.09 22.33 6.08
CA ILE A 81 4.03 23.37 5.63
C ILE A 81 3.56 23.96 4.29
N SER A 82 3.18 23.11 3.33
CA SER A 82 2.67 23.54 2.03
C SER A 82 1.42 24.40 2.17
N ARG A 83 0.46 24.01 3.03
CA ARG A 83 -0.74 24.82 3.28
C ARG A 83 -0.41 26.20 3.87
N ILE A 84 0.49 26.26 4.85
CA ILE A 84 0.90 27.52 5.45
C ILE A 84 1.61 28.40 4.42
N LEU A 85 2.50 27.81 3.61
CA LEU A 85 3.22 28.51 2.57
C LEU A 85 2.28 29.06 1.50
N ALA A 86 1.31 28.26 1.04
CA ALA A 86 0.29 28.69 0.09
C ALA A 86 -0.57 29.83 0.66
N ALA A 87 -1.02 29.72 1.91
CA ALA A 87 -1.80 30.78 2.56
C ALA A 87 -1.00 32.08 2.69
N ARG A 88 0.29 31.99 3.07
CA ARG A 88 1.19 33.15 3.13
C ARG A 88 1.46 33.74 1.76
N ALA A 89 1.66 32.91 0.74
CA ALA A 89 1.86 33.35 -0.63
C ALA A 89 0.63 34.12 -1.15
N ILE A 90 -0.58 33.62 -0.88
CA ILE A 90 -1.83 34.32 -1.24
C ILE A 90 -1.97 35.64 -0.46
N ALA A 91 -1.64 35.65 0.84
CA ALA A 91 -1.70 36.87 1.64
C ALA A 91 -0.69 37.92 1.17
N LEU A 92 0.54 37.50 0.84
CA LEU A 92 1.58 38.36 0.30
C LEU A 92 1.22 38.85 -1.11
N SER A 93 0.73 37.98 -1.99
CA SER A 93 0.32 38.38 -3.34
C SER A 93 -0.82 39.40 -3.30
N ARG A 94 -1.79 39.23 -2.40
CA ARG A 94 -2.83 40.24 -2.17
C ARG A 94 -2.25 41.57 -1.71
N ARG A 95 -1.30 41.58 -0.77
CA ARG A 95 -0.65 42.81 -0.30
C ARG A 95 0.15 43.48 -1.41
N VAL A 96 0.90 42.71 -2.19
CA VAL A 96 1.67 43.21 -3.34
C VAL A 96 0.75 43.74 -4.42
N ALA A 97 -0.33 43.04 -4.74
CA ALA A 97 -1.35 43.49 -5.67
C ALA A 97 -2.01 44.79 -5.19
N TRP A 98 -2.34 44.91 -3.91
CA TRP A 98 -2.87 46.14 -3.32
C TRP A 98 -1.86 47.29 -3.38
N ALA A 99 -0.59 47.03 -3.07
CA ALA A 99 0.47 48.04 -3.17
C ALA A 99 0.66 48.51 -4.62
N LEU A 100 0.70 47.58 -5.58
CA LEU A 100 0.72 47.89 -7.01
C LEU A 100 -0.53 48.66 -7.44
N TRP A 101 -1.69 48.33 -6.89
CA TRP A 101 -2.96 48.99 -7.16
C TRP A 101 -3.01 50.42 -6.64
N ASP A 102 -2.37 50.71 -5.50
CA ASP A 102 -2.39 52.05 -4.90
C ASP A 102 -1.33 53.02 -5.49
N CYS A 103 -0.35 52.48 -6.23
CA CYS A 103 0.67 53.28 -6.89
C CYS A 103 0.09 54.34 -7.86
N LYS A 104 0.77 55.50 -7.96
CA LYS A 104 0.39 56.59 -8.90
C LYS A 104 0.23 56.12 -10.34
N SER A 105 1.07 55.17 -10.78
CA SER A 105 0.99 54.60 -12.13
C SER A 105 -0.32 53.83 -12.35
N SER A 106 -0.71 52.98 -11.39
CA SER A 106 -2.00 52.28 -11.40
C SER A 106 -3.17 53.27 -11.45
N ARG A 107 -3.14 54.34 -10.65
CA ARG A 107 -4.21 55.35 -10.67
C ARG A 107 -4.37 56.02 -12.04
N ARG A 108 -3.27 56.31 -12.75
CA ARG A 108 -3.32 56.82 -14.13
C ARG A 108 -3.84 55.77 -15.10
N PHE A 109 -3.36 54.53 -14.96
CA PHE A 109 -3.81 53.42 -15.78
C PHE A 109 -5.31 53.18 -15.62
N ARG A 110 -5.84 53.26 -14.40
CA ARG A 110 -7.28 53.18 -14.11
C ARG A 110 -8.09 54.26 -14.82
N LYS A 111 -7.69 55.53 -14.72
CA LYS A 111 -8.39 56.61 -15.44
C LYS A 111 -8.36 56.42 -16.95
N ARG A 112 -7.24 55.90 -17.47
CA ARG A 112 -7.11 55.58 -18.89
C ARG A 112 -7.98 54.39 -19.29
N LEU A 113 -8.01 53.33 -18.49
CA LEU A 113 -8.87 52.17 -18.70
C LEU A 113 -10.34 52.57 -18.63
N GLU A 114 -10.75 53.36 -17.64
CA GLU A 114 -12.11 53.89 -17.53
C GLU A 114 -12.47 54.70 -18.78
N PHE A 115 -11.60 55.60 -19.22
CA PHE A 115 -11.82 56.37 -20.45
C PHE A 115 -11.91 55.46 -21.69
N GLU A 116 -10.95 54.55 -21.87
CA GLU A 116 -10.95 53.60 -22.99
C GLU A 116 -12.21 52.73 -22.97
N LEU A 117 -12.64 52.26 -21.81
CA LEU A 117 -13.82 51.41 -21.64
C LEU A 117 -15.11 52.21 -21.89
N TYR A 118 -15.22 53.45 -21.42
CA TYR A 118 -16.34 54.33 -21.77
C TYR A 118 -16.37 54.65 -23.27
N THR A 119 -15.21 54.96 -23.87
CA THR A 119 -15.15 55.20 -25.32
C THR A 119 -15.42 53.94 -26.12
N MET A 120 -15.06 52.75 -25.62
CA MET A 120 -15.40 51.49 -26.25
C MET A 120 -16.91 51.24 -26.17
N LEU A 121 -17.53 51.48 -25.00
CA LEU A 121 -18.93 51.19 -24.74
C LEU A 121 -19.91 52.20 -25.38
N ILE A 122 -19.52 53.47 -25.46
CA ILE A 122 -20.33 54.57 -26.04
C ILE A 122 -19.95 54.82 -27.50
N GLY A 123 -18.74 54.45 -27.90
CA GLY A 123 -18.27 54.59 -29.27
C GLY A 123 -19.01 53.69 -30.25
N PRO A 124 -18.77 53.87 -31.56
CA PRO A 124 -19.51 53.19 -32.63
C PRO A 124 -19.44 51.65 -32.56
N GLY A 125 -18.47 51.07 -31.83
CA GLY A 125 -18.34 49.62 -31.60
C GLY A 125 -18.91 49.11 -30.26
N GLY A 126 -19.40 49.98 -29.38
CA GLY A 126 -19.81 49.59 -28.03
C GLY A 126 -21.05 48.73 -27.96
N ASN A 127 -21.97 48.94 -28.90
CA ASN A 127 -23.08 48.03 -29.11
C ASN A 127 -22.59 46.61 -29.43
N ALA A 128 -21.50 46.43 -30.19
CA ALA A 128 -20.98 45.10 -30.49
C ALA A 128 -20.37 44.41 -29.26
N LEU A 129 -19.70 45.17 -28.37
CA LEU A 129 -19.20 44.63 -27.10
C LEU A 129 -20.33 44.26 -26.15
N LEU A 130 -21.36 45.10 -26.03
CA LEU A 130 -22.55 44.79 -25.25
C LEU A 130 -23.28 43.59 -25.84
N LEU A 131 -23.43 43.52 -27.17
CA LEU A 131 -24.03 42.36 -27.83
C LEU A 131 -23.22 41.10 -27.59
N LEU A 132 -21.89 41.16 -27.64
CA LEU A 132 -21.00 40.01 -27.42
C LEU A 132 -21.06 39.56 -25.96
N LEU A 133 -21.04 40.49 -25.00
CA LEU A 133 -21.03 40.21 -23.56
C LEU A 133 -22.40 39.73 -23.07
N PHE A 134 -23.47 40.36 -23.52
CA PHE A 134 -24.85 39.95 -23.29
C PHE A 134 -25.35 38.97 -24.35
N TRP A 135 -24.46 38.39 -25.16
CA TRP A 135 -24.88 37.42 -26.16
C TRP A 135 -25.42 36.18 -25.43
N PRO A 136 -26.70 35.80 -25.63
CA PRO A 136 -27.29 34.66 -24.93
C PRO A 136 -26.56 33.34 -25.23
N GLY A 137 -25.78 33.29 -26.32
CA GLY A 137 -24.97 32.14 -26.68
C GLY A 137 -23.91 31.75 -25.64
N TRP A 138 -23.35 32.69 -24.87
CA TRP A 138 -22.41 32.34 -23.80
C TRP A 138 -23.10 31.68 -22.62
N ALA A 139 -24.29 32.19 -22.24
CA ALA A 139 -25.09 31.57 -21.19
C ALA A 139 -25.52 30.16 -21.58
N LEU A 140 -25.91 29.95 -22.84
CA LEU A 140 -26.22 28.62 -23.38
C LEU A 140 -24.99 27.71 -23.41
N ALA A 141 -23.83 28.20 -23.86
CA ALA A 141 -22.59 27.42 -23.85
C ALA A 141 -22.16 27.03 -22.43
N PHE A 142 -22.28 27.95 -21.47
CA PHE A 142 -22.01 27.67 -20.06
C PHE A 142 -22.99 26.65 -19.49
N LEU A 143 -24.28 26.76 -19.81
CA LEU A 143 -25.30 25.81 -19.39
C LEU A 143 -25.02 24.41 -19.96
N ILE A 144 -24.73 24.30 -21.26
CA ILE A 144 -24.36 23.03 -21.90
C ILE A 144 -23.10 22.44 -21.26
N TRP A 145 -22.08 23.27 -20.99
CA TRP A 145 -20.85 22.82 -20.34
C TRP A 145 -21.09 22.30 -18.92
N VAL A 146 -21.93 22.98 -18.14
CA VAL A 146 -22.34 22.53 -16.80
C VAL A 146 -23.10 21.21 -16.90
N LEU A 147 -24.09 21.09 -17.78
CA LEU A 147 -24.81 19.83 -18.00
C LEU A 147 -23.86 18.70 -18.40
N TRP A 148 -22.93 18.95 -19.31
CA TRP A 148 -21.95 17.95 -19.72
C TRP A 148 -21.06 17.50 -18.55
N ARG A 149 -20.67 18.43 -17.67
CA ARG A 149 -19.85 18.11 -16.48
C ARG A 149 -20.60 17.31 -15.41
N PHE A 150 -21.94 17.40 -15.38
CA PHE A 150 -22.77 16.64 -14.44
C PHE A 150 -23.26 15.30 -15.00
N THR A 151 -23.29 15.13 -16.32
CA THR A 151 -23.82 13.92 -16.98
C THR A 151 -22.72 12.94 -17.39
N GLY A 152 -21.45 13.27 -17.21
CA GLY A 152 -20.29 12.40 -17.44
C GLY A 152 -19.35 12.39 -16.24
#